data_AF-B8ML35-F1
#
_entry.id   AF-B8ML35-F1
#
_cell.length_a   1.000
_cell.length_b   1.000
_cell.length_c   1.000
_cell.angle_alpha   90.00
_cell.angle_beta   90.00
_cell.angle_gamma   90.00
#
_symmetry.space_group_name_H-M   'P 1'
#
loop_
_entity.id
_entity.type
_entity.pdbx_description
1 polymer ?
#
loop_
_entity_poly.entity_id
_entity_poly.type
_entity_poly.pdbx_seq_one_letter_code
_entity_poly.pdbx_strand_id
1 'polypeptide(L)'
;MNAPFIHPITAPYFSTYEGYNFTLKNDPIWTKPLGKDLCVVDIDNRPFSKKHELFNEQPLNWDSFDKFSAGLLNHYLYAMIHGYRYAFVHLAQKPSDRYMSWAKVPAVIEHLKECKYLLNVEADAIFKELTLPMEWQMNYWNFTKNTKVAIPSDPNEDFNLDWEGKVNLNTGFILAQNTPRTFEIWEGWKSCVDDHVRFPGCEKFRDNWPAEQGAYSSIIRHAYNDPDDLLVIRCSEANEYPESGSDCIGSLNYQHFWIKKEQLLKDKAVVPMMQLMMQSLRLDLLIGKNEVLVKKQGFYI
;
A
#
# COMPACT_ATOMS: atom_id res chain seq x y z
N MET A 1 19.81 -14.59 12.68
CA MET A 1 18.75 -14.78 11.66
C MET A 1 19.33 -14.41 10.32
N ASN A 2 19.23 -15.31 9.34
CA ASN A 2 19.61 -15.00 7.96
C ASN A 2 18.67 -13.93 7.38
N ALA A 3 19.14 -13.16 6.40
CA ALA A 3 18.31 -12.19 5.71
C ALA A 3 17.11 -12.90 5.05
N PRO A 4 15.90 -12.29 5.04
CA PRO A 4 14.74 -12.87 4.41
C PRO A 4 14.99 -13.07 2.90
N PHE A 5 14.39 -14.11 2.33
CA PHE A 5 14.38 -14.27 0.87
C PHE A 5 13.56 -13.12 0.26
N ILE A 6 14.14 -12.43 -0.73
CA ILE A 6 13.47 -11.36 -1.49
C ILE A 6 13.34 -11.84 -2.92
N HIS A 7 12.13 -11.71 -3.48
CA HIS A 7 11.86 -12.08 -4.87
C HIS A 7 12.70 -11.22 -5.82
N PRO A 8 13.38 -11.78 -6.84
CA PRO A 8 14.21 -10.99 -7.74
C PRO A 8 13.38 -9.96 -8.54
N ILE A 9 13.83 -8.70 -8.55
CA ILE A 9 13.16 -7.57 -9.22
C ILE A 9 12.87 -7.84 -10.71
N THR A 10 13.77 -8.56 -11.38
CA THR A 10 13.69 -8.84 -12.82
C THR A 10 13.20 -10.26 -13.14
N ALA A 11 12.73 -11.02 -12.14
CA ALA A 11 12.21 -12.35 -12.37
C ALA A 11 10.98 -12.27 -13.30
N PRO A 12 10.92 -13.09 -14.37
CA PRO A 12 9.84 -13.01 -15.36
C PRO A 12 8.48 -13.45 -14.81
N TYR A 13 8.48 -14.22 -13.72
CA TYR A 13 7.28 -14.76 -13.09
C TYR A 13 7.29 -14.50 -11.58
N PHE A 14 6.09 -14.41 -11.01
CA PHE A 14 5.86 -14.42 -9.58
C PHE A 14 4.63 -15.28 -9.27
N SER A 15 4.73 -16.08 -8.20
CA SER A 15 3.62 -16.89 -7.70
C SER A 15 3.36 -16.51 -6.24
N THR A 16 2.12 -16.12 -5.93
CA THR A 16 1.72 -15.79 -4.55
C THR A 16 1.62 -17.05 -3.70
N TYR A 17 1.58 -16.87 -2.38
CA TYR A 17 1.33 -17.97 -1.45
C TYR A 17 -0.07 -18.59 -1.63
N GLU A 18 -1.00 -17.82 -2.18
CA GLU A 18 -2.37 -18.25 -2.48
C GLU A 18 -2.48 -18.96 -3.85
N GLY A 19 -1.38 -19.03 -4.62
CA GLY A 19 -1.30 -19.79 -5.88
C GLY A 19 -1.63 -18.99 -7.15
N TYR A 20 -1.79 -17.68 -7.05
CA TYR A 20 -1.94 -16.81 -8.22
C TYR A 20 -0.59 -16.63 -8.94
N ASN A 21 -0.62 -16.66 -10.27
CA ASN A 21 0.59 -16.56 -11.08
C ASN A 21 0.56 -15.29 -11.92
N PHE A 22 1.68 -14.59 -11.93
CA PHE A 22 1.88 -13.34 -12.64
C PHE A 22 3.10 -13.44 -13.54
N THR A 23 3.05 -12.74 -14.67
CA THR A 23 4.12 -12.69 -15.67
C THR A 23 4.38 -11.25 -16.05
N LEU A 24 5.66 -10.85 -16.08
CA LEU A 24 6.05 -9.56 -16.63
C LEU A 24 5.82 -9.55 -18.14
N LYS A 25 5.03 -8.59 -18.64
CA LYS A 25 4.70 -8.49 -20.06
C LYS A 25 5.79 -7.79 -20.88
N ASN A 26 6.58 -6.96 -20.22
CA ASN A 26 7.60 -6.10 -20.83
C ASN A 26 8.95 -6.36 -20.18
N ASP A 27 10.02 -5.92 -20.86
CA ASP A 27 11.35 -5.91 -20.27
C ASP A 27 11.36 -5.03 -18.99
N PRO A 28 11.94 -5.52 -17.87
CA PRO A 28 12.01 -4.77 -16.63
C PRO A 28 12.69 -3.40 -16.80
N ILE A 29 11.96 -2.32 -16.47
CA ILE A 29 12.49 -0.95 -16.40
C ILE A 29 13.28 -0.77 -15.11
N TRP A 30 12.72 -1.27 -14.01
CA TRP A 30 13.35 -1.29 -12.70
C TRP A 30 14.18 -2.57 -12.60
N THR A 31 15.49 -2.43 -12.49
CA THR A 31 16.44 -3.55 -12.47
C THR A 31 17.33 -3.56 -11.24
N LYS A 32 17.22 -2.52 -10.39
CA LYS A 32 17.99 -2.34 -9.16
C LYS A 32 17.06 -1.97 -8.01
N PRO A 33 17.39 -2.35 -6.77
CA PRO A 33 16.65 -1.89 -5.61
C PRO A 33 16.69 -0.35 -5.53
N LEU A 34 15.53 0.26 -5.31
CA LEU A 34 15.35 1.67 -4.99
C LEU A 34 15.86 1.96 -3.58
N GLY A 35 15.70 1.02 -2.64
CA GLY A 35 16.05 1.23 -1.25
C GLY A 35 15.48 2.55 -0.73
N LYS A 36 16.34 3.40 -0.15
CA LYS A 36 15.92 4.69 0.45
C LYS A 36 15.38 5.73 -0.54
N ASP A 37 15.45 5.49 -1.85
CA ASP A 37 14.81 6.36 -2.85
C ASP A 37 13.27 6.22 -2.85
N LEU A 38 12.74 5.08 -2.37
CA LEU A 38 11.32 4.85 -2.15
C LEU A 38 10.98 5.08 -0.67
N CYS A 39 9.96 5.90 -0.42
CA CYS A 39 9.40 6.15 0.90
C CYS A 39 8.04 5.48 1.02
N VAL A 40 7.86 4.59 2.00
CA VAL A 40 6.57 4.07 2.44
C VAL A 40 6.06 5.00 3.55
N VAL A 41 4.89 5.58 3.36
CA VAL A 41 4.37 6.64 4.22
C VAL A 41 2.95 6.33 4.67
N ASP A 42 2.79 6.10 5.96
CA ASP A 42 1.49 6.08 6.63
C ASP A 42 1.15 7.49 7.09
N ILE A 43 -0.09 7.93 6.85
CA ILE A 43 -0.58 9.25 7.27
C ILE A 43 -1.85 9.07 8.08
N ASP A 44 -1.83 9.50 9.34
CA ASP A 44 -2.94 9.25 10.27
C ASP A 44 -3.06 10.34 11.33
N ASN A 45 -4.26 10.58 11.85
CA ASN A 45 -4.50 11.53 12.94
C ASN A 45 -4.57 10.88 14.32
N ARG A 46 -4.36 9.57 14.40
CA ARG A 46 -4.24 8.83 15.65
C ARG A 46 -2.76 8.81 16.05
N PRO A 47 -2.44 9.02 17.33
CA PRO A 47 -1.05 8.99 17.80
C PRO A 47 -0.50 7.57 17.99
N PHE A 48 -1.35 6.55 18.01
CA PHE A 48 -1.00 5.14 18.29
C PHE A 48 -0.13 4.93 19.55
N SER A 49 -0.33 5.72 20.61
CA SER A 49 0.47 5.70 21.85
C SER A 49 -0.27 5.14 23.07
N LYS A 50 -1.57 4.83 22.96
CA LYS A 50 -2.36 4.25 24.06
C LYS A 50 -1.99 2.79 24.30
N LYS A 51 -2.49 2.24 25.40
CA LYS A 51 -2.31 0.83 25.73
C LYS A 51 -2.72 -0.05 24.53
N HIS A 52 -1.84 -0.99 24.18
CA HIS A 52 -1.99 -1.92 23.05
C HIS A 52 -1.77 -1.32 21.64
N GLU A 53 -1.44 -0.04 21.53
CA GLU A 53 -1.11 0.61 20.25
C GLU A 53 0.42 0.56 19.98
N LEU A 54 0.81 0.76 18.72
CA LEU A 54 2.17 0.54 18.20
C LEU A 54 3.29 1.27 18.96
N PHE A 55 3.08 2.54 19.32
CA PHE A 55 4.08 3.40 19.95
C PHE A 55 3.95 3.43 21.48
N ASN A 56 3.20 2.49 22.05
CA ASN A 56 3.18 2.31 23.49
C ASN A 56 4.48 1.64 23.99
N GLU A 57 5.00 2.10 25.12
CA GLU A 57 6.29 1.58 25.67
C GLU A 57 6.17 0.19 26.32
N GLN A 58 4.96 -0.33 26.53
CA GLN A 58 4.76 -1.64 27.13
C GLN A 58 5.10 -2.77 26.13
N PRO A 59 5.51 -3.96 26.61
CA PRO A 59 5.72 -5.11 25.75
C PRO A 59 4.48 -5.41 24.90
N LEU A 60 4.71 -5.71 23.61
CA LEU A 60 3.64 -6.08 22.69
C LEU A 60 2.96 -7.37 23.15
N ASN A 61 1.62 -7.34 23.24
CA ASN A 61 0.78 -8.51 23.40
C ASN A 61 -0.19 -8.60 22.22
N TRP A 62 0.06 -9.57 21.33
CA TRP A 62 -0.66 -9.76 20.07
C TRP A 62 -2.18 -9.95 20.26
N ASP A 63 -2.59 -10.69 21.29
CA ASP A 63 -4.00 -10.98 21.54
C ASP A 63 -4.80 -9.70 21.79
N SER A 64 -4.15 -8.72 22.43
CA SER A 64 -4.72 -7.41 22.73
C SER A 64 -4.34 -6.29 21.77
N PHE A 65 -3.43 -6.56 20.81
CA PHE A 65 -2.82 -5.53 19.98
C PHE A 65 -3.84 -4.81 19.11
N ASP A 66 -3.71 -3.49 18.97
CA ASP A 66 -4.60 -2.69 18.15
C ASP A 66 -4.47 -3.08 16.67
N LYS A 67 -5.61 -3.18 15.99
CA LYS A 67 -5.71 -3.67 14.61
C LYS A 67 -5.03 -2.74 13.60
N PHE A 68 -5.13 -1.43 13.78
CA PHE A 68 -4.49 -0.47 12.87
C PHE A 68 -2.99 -0.43 13.13
N SER A 69 -2.59 -0.55 14.39
CA SER A 69 -1.20 -0.77 14.79
C SER A 69 -0.59 -2.02 14.13
N ALA A 70 -1.39 -3.08 13.93
CA ALA A 70 -0.97 -4.27 13.18
C ALA A 70 -0.74 -3.98 11.68
N GLY A 71 -1.58 -3.15 11.05
CA GLY A 71 -1.37 -2.67 9.67
C GLY A 71 -0.08 -1.85 9.54
N LEU A 72 0.11 -0.87 10.42
CA LEU A 72 1.34 -0.06 10.45
C LEU A 72 2.60 -0.91 10.66
N LEU A 73 2.55 -1.91 11.56
CA LEU A 73 3.66 -2.82 11.79
C LEU A 73 3.98 -3.66 10.53
N ASN A 74 2.95 -4.09 9.80
CA ASN A 74 3.11 -4.76 8.51
C ASN A 74 3.81 -3.86 7.48
N HIS A 75 3.41 -2.60 7.36
CA HIS A 75 4.03 -1.62 6.45
C HIS A 75 5.49 -1.33 6.82
N TYR A 76 5.76 -1.15 8.11
CA TYR A 76 7.13 -0.97 8.60
C TYR A 76 8.00 -2.19 8.28
N LEU A 77 7.49 -3.40 8.51
CA LEU A 77 8.21 -4.62 8.17
C LEU A 77 8.47 -4.73 6.67
N TYR A 78 7.50 -4.40 5.81
CA TYR A 78 7.67 -4.35 4.36
C TYR A 78 8.81 -3.40 3.96
N ALA A 79 8.79 -2.16 4.47
CA ALA A 79 9.84 -1.18 4.20
C ALA A 79 11.21 -1.67 4.66
N MET A 80 11.29 -2.29 5.84
CA MET A 80 12.53 -2.83 6.41
C MET A 80 13.13 -3.96 5.56
N ILE A 81 12.31 -4.88 5.04
CA ILE A 81 12.78 -6.00 4.20
C ILE A 81 13.50 -5.48 2.95
N HIS A 82 12.93 -4.48 2.29
CA HIS A 82 13.42 -3.97 1.01
C HIS A 82 14.37 -2.77 1.15
N GLY A 83 14.64 -2.31 2.37
CA GLY A 83 15.51 -1.17 2.64
C GLY A 83 14.91 0.19 2.23
N TYR A 84 13.59 0.26 2.13
CA TYR A 84 12.85 1.50 1.86
C TYR A 84 12.89 2.43 3.07
N ARG A 85 12.69 3.74 2.85
CA ARG A 85 12.44 4.67 3.96
C ARG A 85 11.02 4.46 4.45
N TYR A 86 10.82 4.38 5.77
CA TYR A 86 9.50 4.36 6.37
C TYR A 86 9.25 5.66 7.12
N ALA A 87 8.05 6.22 7.00
CA ALA A 87 7.60 7.36 7.79
C ALA A 87 6.16 7.14 8.26
N PHE A 88 5.92 7.42 9.54
CA PHE A 88 4.59 7.59 10.09
C PHE A 88 4.34 9.08 10.32
N VAL A 89 3.37 9.65 9.61
CA VAL A 89 3.03 11.08 9.66
C VAL A 89 1.80 11.25 10.53
N HIS A 90 2.01 11.69 11.77
CA HIS A 90 0.92 12.01 12.67
C HIS A 90 0.36 13.41 12.40
N LEU A 91 -0.86 13.47 11.89
CA LEU A 91 -1.65 14.68 11.72
C LEU A 91 -2.22 15.14 13.06
N ALA A 92 -1.43 15.91 13.81
CA ALA A 92 -1.79 16.35 15.16
C ALA A 92 -3.10 17.17 15.22
N GLN A 93 -3.51 17.79 14.12
CA GLN A 93 -4.75 18.56 14.04
C GLN A 93 -5.56 18.14 12.82
N LYS A 94 -6.87 18.06 13.02
CA LYS A 94 -7.82 17.87 11.93
C LYS A 94 -7.99 19.19 11.17
N PRO A 95 -8.16 19.16 9.84
CA PRO A 95 -8.55 20.37 9.11
C PRO A 95 -9.90 20.86 9.64
N SER A 96 -10.03 22.19 9.78
CA SER A 96 -11.26 22.83 10.28
C SER A 96 -12.27 23.15 9.19
N ASP A 97 -11.85 23.11 7.92
CA ASP A 97 -12.54 23.67 6.75
C ASP A 97 -12.90 22.62 5.69
N ARG A 98 -12.62 21.33 5.96
CA ARG A 98 -12.86 20.21 5.05
C ARG A 98 -12.80 18.88 5.80
N TYR A 99 -13.27 17.80 5.16
CA TYR A 99 -13.28 16.44 5.66
C TYR A 99 -11.86 15.95 6.00
N MET A 100 -11.74 15.12 7.04
CA MET A 100 -10.43 14.72 7.60
C MET A 100 -9.48 14.11 6.56
N SER A 101 -9.97 13.29 5.62
CA SER A 101 -9.12 12.62 4.64
C SER A 101 -8.37 13.59 3.72
N TRP A 102 -8.85 14.84 3.56
CA TRP A 102 -8.14 15.87 2.80
C TRP A 102 -6.76 16.20 3.34
N ALA A 103 -6.51 15.99 4.64
CA ALA A 103 -5.19 16.26 5.23
C ALA A 103 -4.08 15.35 4.69
N LYS A 104 -4.45 14.21 4.07
CA LYS A 104 -3.54 13.32 3.34
C LYS A 104 -2.84 14.04 2.18
N VAL A 105 -3.57 14.86 1.42
CA VAL A 105 -3.06 15.52 0.20
C VAL A 105 -1.87 16.45 0.48
N PRO A 106 -1.95 17.45 1.38
CA PRO A 106 -0.80 18.28 1.72
C PRO A 106 0.32 17.49 2.41
N ALA A 107 -0.01 16.47 3.21
CA ALA A 107 1.02 15.65 3.86
C ALA A 107 1.84 14.85 2.84
N VAL A 108 1.22 14.28 1.80
CA VAL A 108 1.93 13.63 0.71
C VAL A 108 2.81 14.62 -0.05
N ILE A 109 2.32 15.84 -0.35
CA ILE A 109 3.12 16.87 -1.02
C ILE A 109 4.43 17.14 -0.27
N GLU A 110 4.35 17.38 1.04
CA GLU A 110 5.55 17.68 1.84
C GLU A 110 6.54 16.51 1.86
N HIS A 111 6.06 15.28 2.03
CA HIS A 111 6.95 14.10 2.08
C HIS A 111 7.50 13.71 0.71
N LEU A 112 6.74 13.93 -0.37
CA LEU A 112 7.20 13.62 -1.72
C LEU A 112 8.44 14.46 -2.09
N LYS A 113 8.60 15.68 -1.55
CA LYS A 113 9.79 16.52 -1.77
C LYS A 113 11.09 15.85 -1.30
N GLU A 114 11.01 14.93 -0.33
CA GLU A 114 12.18 14.27 0.26
C GLU A 114 12.48 12.88 -0.33
N CYS A 115 11.64 12.42 -1.25
CA CYS A 115 11.62 11.07 -1.79
C CYS A 115 11.69 11.11 -3.32
N LYS A 116 12.30 10.12 -3.98
CA LYS A 116 12.15 10.00 -5.45
C LYS A 116 10.82 9.37 -5.82
N TYR A 117 10.40 8.40 -5.01
CA TYR A 117 9.10 7.75 -5.09
C TYR A 117 8.48 7.73 -3.70
N LEU A 118 7.17 7.94 -3.63
CA LEU A 118 6.40 7.86 -2.40
C LEU A 118 5.27 6.86 -2.60
N LEU A 119 5.17 5.90 -1.69
CA LEU A 119 4.07 4.97 -1.55
C LEU A 119 3.29 5.34 -0.30
N ASN A 120 2.13 5.95 -0.47
CA ASN A 120 1.18 6.18 0.61
C ASN A 120 0.26 4.97 0.76
N VAL A 121 0.06 4.54 2.00
CA VAL A 121 -0.79 3.42 2.39
C VAL A 121 -1.61 3.79 3.63
N GLU A 122 -2.75 3.13 3.83
CA GLU A 122 -3.67 3.39 4.94
C GLU A 122 -3.58 2.30 6.01
N ALA A 123 -3.70 2.67 7.28
CA ALA A 123 -3.47 1.77 8.42
C ALA A 123 -4.45 0.57 8.51
N ASP A 124 -5.54 0.59 7.74
CA ASP A 124 -6.46 -0.52 7.53
C ASP A 124 -6.20 -1.30 6.24
N ALA A 125 -4.96 -1.31 5.79
CA ALA A 125 -4.47 -2.19 4.75
C ALA A 125 -3.19 -2.92 5.18
N ILE A 126 -2.79 -3.92 4.39
CA ILE A 126 -1.59 -4.72 4.59
C ILE A 126 -0.95 -5.13 3.27
N PHE A 127 0.35 -5.41 3.30
CA PHE A 127 1.05 -6.20 2.30
C PHE A 127 0.98 -7.69 2.65
N LYS A 128 0.43 -8.50 1.76
CA LYS A 128 0.34 -9.97 1.88
C LYS A 128 1.62 -10.67 1.40
N GLU A 129 2.29 -10.09 0.41
CA GLU A 129 3.51 -10.62 -0.21
C GLU A 129 4.71 -9.80 0.23
N LEU A 130 5.08 -9.90 1.51
CA LEU A 130 6.15 -9.09 2.11
C LEU A 130 7.52 -9.23 1.42
N THR A 131 7.76 -10.35 0.75
CA THR A 131 9.01 -10.63 0.02
C THR A 131 9.02 -10.12 -1.42
N LEU A 132 7.89 -9.60 -1.91
CA LEU A 132 7.75 -9.06 -3.26
C LEU A 132 8.17 -7.57 -3.29
N PRO A 133 9.28 -7.21 -3.95
CA PRO A 133 9.72 -5.82 -4.02
C PRO A 133 8.74 -4.96 -4.83
N MET A 134 8.60 -3.68 -4.45
CA MET A 134 7.77 -2.71 -5.16
C MET A 134 8.25 -2.52 -6.60
N GLU A 135 9.55 -2.60 -6.86
CA GLU A 135 10.14 -2.51 -8.19
C GLU A 135 9.63 -3.60 -9.14
N TRP A 136 9.39 -4.81 -8.63
CA TRP A 136 8.80 -5.88 -9.43
C TRP A 136 7.34 -5.54 -9.76
N GLN A 137 6.57 -5.05 -8.78
CA GLN A 137 5.18 -4.63 -8.99
C GLN A 137 5.08 -3.45 -9.96
N MET A 138 6.00 -2.48 -9.87
CA MET A 138 6.14 -1.37 -10.81
C MET A 138 6.41 -1.86 -12.24
N ASN A 139 7.29 -2.86 -12.41
CA ASN A 139 7.50 -3.48 -13.73
C ASN A 139 6.23 -4.15 -14.24
N TYR A 140 5.55 -4.90 -13.37
CA TYR A 140 4.33 -5.63 -13.72
C TYR A 140 3.17 -4.70 -14.13
N TRP A 141 2.96 -3.62 -13.39
CA TRP A 141 1.93 -2.61 -13.69
C TRP A 141 2.32 -1.66 -14.82
N ASN A 142 3.54 -1.76 -15.35
CA ASN A 142 4.10 -0.81 -16.31
C ASN A 142 4.17 0.63 -15.76
N PHE A 143 4.48 0.77 -14.47
CA PHE A 143 4.87 2.05 -13.88
C PHE A 143 6.26 2.40 -14.38
N THR A 144 6.36 3.44 -15.21
CA THR A 144 7.62 3.83 -15.86
C THR A 144 8.23 5.07 -15.19
N LYS A 145 9.41 5.49 -15.65
CA LYS A 145 10.02 6.77 -15.23
C LYS A 145 9.21 8.00 -15.66
N ASN A 146 8.22 7.83 -16.54
CA ASN A 146 7.33 8.91 -16.94
C ASN A 146 6.05 8.91 -16.11
N THR A 147 5.64 7.79 -15.49
CA THR A 147 4.39 7.72 -14.73
C THR A 147 4.43 8.65 -13.52
N LYS A 148 3.42 9.51 -13.36
CA LYS A 148 3.38 10.50 -12.26
C LYS A 148 2.77 9.91 -11.00
N VAL A 149 1.60 9.30 -11.15
CA VAL A 149 0.83 8.72 -10.04
C VAL A 149 0.23 7.39 -10.49
N ALA A 150 0.20 6.41 -9.59
CA ALA A 150 -0.57 5.20 -9.75
C ALA A 150 -1.50 4.99 -8.56
N ILE A 151 -2.77 4.74 -8.86
CA ILE A 151 -3.84 4.57 -7.87
C ILE A 151 -4.71 3.39 -8.33
N PRO A 152 -5.06 2.45 -7.44
CA PRO A 152 -5.97 1.37 -7.79
C PRO A 152 -7.39 1.86 -8.03
N SER A 153 -8.16 1.12 -8.81
CA SER A 153 -9.61 1.30 -8.89
C SER A 153 -10.30 0.85 -7.58
N ASP A 154 -11.50 1.35 -7.35
CA ASP A 154 -12.50 0.72 -6.50
C ASP A 154 -13.10 -0.52 -7.21
N PRO A 155 -13.96 -1.30 -6.52
CA PRO A 155 -14.76 -2.34 -7.15
C PRO A 155 -15.62 -1.80 -8.30
N ASN A 156 -15.73 -2.58 -9.37
CA ASN A 156 -16.54 -2.21 -10.53
C ASN A 156 -18.05 -2.43 -10.26
N GLU A 157 -18.65 -1.48 -9.56
CA GLU A 157 -20.05 -1.46 -9.15
C GLU A 157 -20.70 -0.14 -9.57
N ASP A 158 -22.02 -0.14 -9.84
CA ASP A 158 -22.75 1.04 -10.31
C ASP A 158 -22.64 2.24 -9.35
N PHE A 159 -22.52 1.99 -8.05
CA PHE A 159 -22.36 3.03 -7.02
C PHE A 159 -20.92 3.54 -6.87
N ASN A 160 -19.95 2.90 -7.54
CA ASN A 160 -18.54 3.27 -7.56
C ASN A 160 -18.13 3.95 -8.88
N LEU A 161 -19.08 4.55 -9.60
CA LEU A 161 -18.77 5.32 -10.80
C LEU A 161 -18.59 6.81 -10.46
N ASP A 162 -17.68 7.46 -11.17
CA ASP A 162 -17.57 8.91 -11.15
C ASP A 162 -18.62 9.57 -12.06
N TRP A 163 -18.56 10.90 -12.17
CA TRP A 163 -19.48 11.69 -12.99
C TRP A 163 -19.39 11.45 -14.51
N GLU A 164 -18.35 10.75 -14.99
CA GLU A 164 -18.11 10.38 -16.38
C GLU A 164 -18.40 8.89 -16.61
N GLY A 165 -18.90 8.19 -15.59
CA GLY A 165 -19.22 6.77 -15.67
C GLY A 165 -17.99 5.85 -15.63
N LYS A 166 -16.81 6.33 -15.21
CA LYS A 166 -15.64 5.48 -15.00
C LYS A 166 -15.53 5.10 -13.53
N VAL A 167 -15.10 3.88 -13.25
CA VAL A 167 -14.87 3.39 -11.88
C VAL A 167 -14.00 4.37 -11.09
N ASN A 168 -14.42 4.66 -9.85
CA ASN A 168 -13.69 5.48 -8.90
C ASN A 168 -12.34 4.84 -8.58
N LEU A 169 -11.44 5.65 -8.07
CA LEU A 169 -10.12 5.24 -7.63
C LEU A 169 -10.12 5.16 -6.12
N ASN A 170 -9.30 4.29 -5.55
CA ASN A 170 -9.16 4.16 -4.10
C ASN A 170 -7.85 4.79 -3.65
N THR A 171 -7.93 5.85 -2.86
CA THR A 171 -6.75 6.62 -2.44
C THR A 171 -6.09 6.04 -1.19
N GLY A 172 -6.49 4.84 -0.77
CA GLY A 172 -5.81 4.08 0.28
C GLY A 172 -4.47 3.52 -0.15
N PHE A 173 -4.17 3.47 -1.45
CA PHE A 173 -2.85 3.17 -2.00
C PHE A 173 -2.51 4.22 -3.07
N ILE A 174 -1.39 4.92 -2.91
CA ILE A 174 -0.93 5.87 -3.93
C ILE A 174 0.58 5.72 -4.11
N LEU A 175 1.01 5.38 -5.32
CA LEU A 175 2.41 5.42 -5.71
C LEU A 175 2.66 6.66 -6.56
N ALA A 176 3.50 7.58 -6.09
CA ALA A 176 3.80 8.83 -6.76
C ALA A 176 5.30 8.99 -7.04
N GLN A 177 5.64 9.56 -8.19
CA GLN A 177 7.00 9.93 -8.55
C GLN A 177 7.24 11.43 -8.29
N ASN A 178 8.39 11.80 -7.74
CA ASN A 178 8.77 13.19 -7.52
C ASN A 178 9.18 13.84 -8.85
N THR A 179 8.22 14.55 -9.48
CA THR A 179 8.44 15.34 -10.69
C THR A 179 7.67 16.66 -10.62
N PRO A 180 8.06 17.71 -11.38
CA PRO A 180 7.30 18.95 -11.44
C PRO A 180 5.82 18.74 -11.79
N ARG A 181 5.56 17.89 -12.80
CA ARG A 181 4.19 17.56 -13.21
C ARG A 181 3.40 16.85 -12.11
N THR A 182 4.04 15.95 -11.36
CA THR A 182 3.37 15.33 -10.21
C THR A 182 2.94 16.41 -9.21
N PHE A 183 3.81 17.35 -8.84
CA PHE A 183 3.42 18.44 -7.95
C PHE A 183 2.31 19.33 -8.51
N GLU A 184 2.26 19.57 -9.82
CA GLU A 184 1.13 20.29 -10.43
C GLU A 184 -0.20 19.57 -10.20
N ILE A 185 -0.23 18.24 -10.35
CA ILE A 185 -1.42 17.41 -10.09
C ILE A 185 -1.82 17.50 -8.62
N TRP A 186 -0.87 17.30 -7.71
CA TRP A 186 -1.13 17.31 -6.26
C TRP A 186 -1.55 18.69 -5.73
N GLU A 187 -0.96 19.78 -6.20
CA GLU A 187 -1.39 21.13 -5.82
C GLU A 187 -2.78 21.45 -6.38
N GLY A 188 -3.09 21.01 -7.60
CA GLY A 188 -4.44 21.08 -8.14
C GLY A 188 -5.45 20.30 -7.31
N TRP A 189 -5.09 19.09 -6.87
CA TRP A 189 -5.92 18.29 -5.97
C TRP A 189 -6.17 19.00 -4.64
N LYS A 190 -5.10 19.48 -3.99
CA LYS A 190 -5.17 20.20 -2.71
C LYS A 190 -6.04 21.45 -2.77
N SER A 191 -5.96 22.21 -3.86
CA SER A 191 -6.71 23.46 -4.01
C SER A 191 -8.10 23.29 -4.62
N CYS A 192 -8.47 22.11 -5.11
CA CYS A 192 -9.63 21.99 -5.99
C CYS A 192 -10.94 22.45 -5.35
N VAL A 193 -11.13 22.15 -4.05
CA VAL A 193 -12.36 22.49 -3.33
C VAL A 193 -12.54 23.99 -3.16
N ASP A 194 -11.45 24.77 -3.29
CA ASP A 194 -11.39 26.22 -3.14
C ASP A 194 -11.31 26.94 -4.49
N ASP A 195 -10.80 26.29 -5.55
CA ASP A 195 -10.64 26.86 -6.89
C ASP A 195 -11.79 26.44 -7.82
N HIS A 196 -12.93 27.12 -7.65
CA HIS A 196 -14.15 26.87 -8.43
C HIS A 196 -14.03 27.26 -9.91
N VAL A 197 -13.00 28.04 -10.29
CA VAL A 197 -12.80 28.46 -11.69
C VAL A 197 -12.10 27.35 -12.46
N ARG A 198 -11.03 26.79 -11.88
CA ARG A 198 -10.26 25.71 -12.51
C ARG A 198 -10.93 24.35 -12.33
N PHE A 199 -11.61 24.14 -11.21
CA PHE A 199 -12.19 22.84 -10.82
C PHE A 199 -13.67 22.98 -10.45
N PRO A 200 -14.54 23.31 -11.43
CA PRO A 200 -15.96 23.50 -11.17
C PRO A 200 -16.59 22.22 -10.60
N GLY A 201 -17.25 22.32 -9.45
CA GLY A 201 -17.93 21.21 -8.79
C GLY A 201 -17.09 20.49 -7.72
N CYS A 202 -15.80 20.82 -7.54
CA CYS A 202 -14.97 20.15 -6.55
C CYS A 202 -15.41 20.43 -5.12
N GLU A 203 -16.06 21.56 -4.87
CA GLU A 203 -16.54 21.95 -3.54
C GLU A 203 -17.51 20.94 -2.91
N LYS A 204 -18.20 20.13 -3.73
CA LYS A 204 -19.09 19.06 -3.25
C LYS A 204 -18.35 17.99 -2.44
N PHE A 205 -17.05 17.84 -2.68
CA PHE A 205 -16.19 16.90 -1.96
C PHE A 205 -15.53 17.51 -0.72
N ARG A 206 -15.83 18.77 -0.37
CA ARG A 206 -15.20 19.44 0.79
C ARG A 206 -15.53 18.72 2.09
N ASP A 207 -16.81 18.52 2.40
CA ASP A 207 -17.26 18.19 3.76
C ASP A 207 -17.73 16.74 3.94
N ASN A 208 -17.91 15.98 2.86
CA ASN A 208 -18.52 14.66 2.90
C ASN A 208 -17.71 13.65 2.09
N TRP A 209 -17.84 12.37 2.48
CA TRP A 209 -17.40 11.25 1.66
C TRP A 209 -18.05 11.32 0.27
N PRO A 210 -17.34 11.01 -0.84
CA PRO A 210 -15.98 10.44 -0.92
C PRO A 210 -14.81 11.42 -0.83
N ALA A 211 -15.01 12.67 -0.41
CA ALA A 211 -13.94 13.62 -0.08
C ALA A 211 -12.82 13.69 -1.13
N GLU A 212 -11.54 13.68 -0.72
CA GLU A 212 -10.42 13.75 -1.66
C GLU A 212 -10.44 12.64 -2.73
N GLN A 213 -10.96 11.45 -2.40
CA GLN A 213 -10.98 10.28 -3.28
C GLN A 213 -11.98 10.52 -4.41
N GLY A 214 -13.15 11.05 -4.02
CA GLY A 214 -14.18 11.53 -4.92
C GLY A 214 -13.70 12.65 -5.82
N ALA A 215 -13.01 13.64 -5.24
CA ALA A 215 -12.45 14.75 -5.99
C ALA A 215 -11.40 14.29 -7.01
N TYR A 216 -10.53 13.35 -6.64
CA TYR A 216 -9.52 12.86 -7.58
C TYR A 216 -10.16 12.09 -8.74
N SER A 217 -11.08 11.17 -8.41
CA SER A 217 -11.78 10.33 -9.38
C SER A 217 -12.69 11.16 -10.28
N SER A 218 -13.42 12.11 -9.71
CA SER A 218 -14.38 12.88 -10.48
C SER A 218 -13.77 14.11 -11.11
N ILE A 219 -12.66 14.69 -10.67
CA ILE A 219 -12.24 16.00 -11.21
C ILE A 219 -10.77 15.99 -11.60
N ILE A 220 -9.88 15.63 -10.68
CA ILE A 220 -8.44 15.78 -10.90
C ILE A 220 -7.96 14.90 -12.06
N ARG A 221 -8.39 13.63 -12.14
CA ARG A 221 -7.96 12.74 -13.24
C ARG A 221 -8.40 13.20 -14.63
N HIS A 222 -9.43 14.03 -14.73
CA HIS A 222 -9.90 14.55 -16.01
C HIS A 222 -9.30 15.90 -16.34
N ALA A 223 -8.99 16.70 -15.31
CA ALA A 223 -8.23 17.95 -15.46
C ALA A 223 -6.75 17.71 -15.78
N TYR A 224 -6.19 16.57 -15.33
CA TYR A 224 -4.83 16.13 -15.59
C TYR A 224 -4.86 14.74 -16.22
N ASN A 225 -4.92 14.71 -17.55
CA ASN A 225 -5.23 13.52 -18.33
C ASN A 225 -4.17 13.20 -19.39
N ASP A 226 -2.93 13.69 -19.23
CA ASP A 226 -1.85 13.26 -20.10
C ASP A 226 -1.61 11.74 -19.92
N PRO A 227 -1.18 11.00 -20.95
CA PRO A 227 -1.08 9.53 -20.89
C PRO A 227 -0.28 8.96 -19.72
N ASP A 228 0.69 9.73 -19.21
CA ASP A 228 1.56 9.33 -18.11
C ASP A 228 1.17 9.95 -16.75
N ASP A 229 0.11 10.78 -16.68
CA ASP A 229 -0.30 11.45 -15.43
C ASP A 229 -0.87 10.44 -14.41
N LEU A 230 -1.66 9.47 -14.87
CA LEU A 230 -2.29 8.48 -14.02
C LEU A 230 -2.21 7.08 -14.62
N LEU A 231 -1.62 6.16 -13.87
CA LEU A 231 -1.73 4.72 -14.09
C LEU A 231 -2.80 4.15 -13.14
N VAL A 232 -3.88 3.61 -13.69
CA VAL A 232 -4.91 2.93 -12.88
C VAL A 232 -4.51 1.48 -12.66
N ILE A 233 -4.34 1.08 -11.40
CA ILE A 233 -4.05 -0.32 -11.03
C ILE A 233 -5.37 -1.05 -10.83
N ARG A 234 -5.44 -2.35 -11.16
CA ARG A 234 -6.63 -3.14 -10.88
C ARG A 234 -6.83 -3.27 -9.37
N CYS A 235 -8.07 -3.09 -8.90
CA CYS A 235 -8.37 -3.25 -7.48
C CYS A 235 -7.97 -4.63 -6.95
N SER A 236 -8.10 -5.67 -7.77
CA SER A 236 -7.69 -7.04 -7.43
C SER A 236 -6.19 -7.21 -7.18
N GLU A 237 -5.35 -6.19 -7.37
CA GLU A 237 -3.90 -6.24 -7.17
C GLU A 237 -3.39 -5.23 -6.14
N ALA A 238 -4.06 -4.07 -6.01
CA ALA A 238 -3.63 -2.98 -5.15
C ALA A 238 -4.74 -2.31 -4.33
N ASN A 239 -5.93 -2.89 -4.26
CA ASN A 239 -7.05 -2.47 -3.41
C ASN A 239 -7.91 -3.71 -3.14
N GLU A 240 -7.29 -4.73 -2.57
CA GLU A 240 -7.88 -6.06 -2.51
C GLU A 240 -8.80 -6.19 -1.30
N TYR A 241 -9.99 -6.74 -1.48
CA TYR A 241 -10.86 -7.08 -0.36
C TYR A 241 -11.81 -8.23 -0.71
N PRO A 242 -11.31 -9.48 -0.72
CA PRO A 242 -12.08 -10.65 -1.15
C PRO A 242 -13.40 -10.82 -0.39
N GLU A 243 -13.44 -10.43 0.89
CA GLU A 243 -14.62 -10.53 1.74
C GLU A 243 -15.76 -9.56 1.36
N SER A 244 -15.53 -8.62 0.43
CA SER A 244 -16.60 -7.79 -0.15
C SER A 244 -17.53 -8.54 -1.10
N GLY A 245 -17.08 -9.66 -1.67
CA GLY A 245 -17.82 -10.35 -2.74
C GLY A 245 -17.80 -9.63 -4.10
N SER A 246 -16.94 -8.62 -4.26
CA SER A 246 -16.74 -7.89 -5.52
C SER A 246 -15.66 -8.49 -6.41
N ASP A 247 -15.30 -7.80 -7.51
CA ASP A 247 -14.21 -8.16 -8.42
C ASP A 247 -12.81 -7.93 -7.82
N CYS A 248 -12.70 -7.30 -6.65
CA CYS A 248 -11.43 -7.08 -5.94
C CYS A 248 -11.01 -8.31 -5.10
N ILE A 249 -10.92 -9.47 -5.76
CA ILE A 249 -10.73 -10.82 -5.18
C ILE A 249 -9.37 -11.10 -4.53
N GLY A 250 -8.45 -10.13 -4.61
CA GLY A 250 -7.19 -10.15 -3.90
C GLY A 250 -6.10 -11.09 -4.39
N SER A 251 -5.43 -10.72 -5.47
CA SER A 251 -4.57 -11.59 -6.23
C SER A 251 -3.06 -11.34 -6.07
N LEU A 252 -2.61 -10.13 -5.73
CA LEU A 252 -1.18 -9.76 -5.76
C LEU A 252 -0.60 -9.42 -4.39
N ASN A 253 -0.86 -8.22 -3.82
CA ASN A 253 -0.07 -7.81 -2.64
C ASN A 253 -0.76 -6.87 -1.66
N TYR A 254 -1.56 -5.90 -2.09
CA TYR A 254 -2.11 -4.90 -1.15
C TYR A 254 -3.59 -5.13 -0.84
N GLN A 255 -3.88 -5.56 0.39
CA GLN A 255 -5.22 -5.86 0.86
C GLN A 255 -5.75 -4.76 1.77
N HIS A 256 -6.87 -4.14 1.39
CA HIS A 256 -7.46 -2.97 2.04
C HIS A 256 -8.84 -3.30 2.62
N PHE A 257 -9.00 -3.15 3.94
CA PHE A 257 -10.18 -3.57 4.68
C PHE A 257 -11.23 -2.46 4.82
N TRP A 258 -11.93 -2.11 3.74
CA TRP A 258 -12.95 -1.04 3.77
C TRP A 258 -14.13 -1.39 4.69
N ILE A 259 -14.49 -2.68 4.73
CA ILE A 259 -15.56 -3.24 5.56
C ILE A 259 -14.94 -4.25 6.53
N LYS A 260 -15.60 -4.54 7.67
CA LYS A 260 -15.19 -5.54 8.67
C LYS A 260 -13.73 -5.45 9.17
N LYS A 261 -13.07 -4.29 9.06
CA LYS A 261 -11.72 -4.07 9.60
C LYS A 261 -11.60 -4.42 11.08
N GLU A 262 -12.67 -4.17 11.84
CA GLU A 262 -12.78 -4.54 13.25
C GLU A 262 -12.58 -6.04 13.50
N GLN A 263 -13.04 -6.90 12.59
CA GLN A 263 -12.96 -8.35 12.75
C GLN A 263 -11.74 -8.97 12.08
N LEU A 264 -11.26 -8.41 10.96
CA LEU A 264 -10.33 -9.13 10.08
C LEU A 264 -8.91 -8.56 10.05
N LEU A 265 -8.74 -7.24 10.23
CA LEU A 265 -7.47 -6.59 9.91
C LEU A 265 -6.29 -7.17 10.70
N LYS A 266 -6.43 -7.30 12.02
CA LYS A 266 -5.37 -7.85 12.88
C LYS A 266 -5.01 -9.28 12.47
N ASP A 267 -6.01 -10.13 12.36
CA ASP A 267 -5.83 -11.56 12.07
C ASP A 267 -5.29 -11.79 10.65
N LYS A 268 -5.53 -10.88 9.72
CA LYS A 268 -4.96 -10.93 8.38
C LYS A 268 -3.56 -10.34 8.32
N ALA A 269 -3.26 -9.30 9.10
CA ALA A 269 -1.93 -8.69 9.18
C ALA A 269 -0.86 -9.66 9.71
N VAL A 270 -1.21 -10.56 10.64
CA VAL A 270 -0.25 -11.52 11.21
C VAL A 270 0.20 -12.59 10.23
N VAL A 271 -0.69 -13.00 9.31
CA VAL A 271 -0.44 -14.12 8.39
C VAL A 271 0.84 -13.90 7.57
N PRO A 272 1.03 -12.79 6.84
CA PRO A 272 2.25 -12.57 6.06
C PRO A 272 3.50 -12.39 6.94
N MET A 273 3.37 -11.75 8.11
CA MET A 273 4.49 -11.58 9.06
C MET A 273 4.96 -12.93 9.60
N MET A 274 4.03 -13.80 9.99
CA MET A 274 4.32 -15.15 10.44
C MET A 274 4.84 -16.03 9.31
N GLN A 275 4.29 -15.90 8.10
CA GLN A 275 4.80 -16.61 6.94
C GLN A 275 6.28 -16.30 6.69
N LEU A 276 6.67 -15.02 6.74
CA LEU A 276 8.06 -14.58 6.62
C LEU A 276 8.96 -15.19 7.72
N MET A 277 8.50 -15.14 8.97
CA MET A 277 9.24 -15.68 10.11
C MET A 277 9.43 -17.20 9.98
N MET A 278 8.36 -17.93 9.64
CA MET A 278 8.37 -19.39 9.47
C MET A 278 9.26 -19.83 8.31
N GLN A 279 9.26 -19.09 7.20
CA GLN A 279 10.19 -19.35 6.09
C GLN A 279 11.65 -19.18 6.51
N SER A 280 11.94 -18.11 7.26
CA SER A 280 13.30 -17.83 7.74
C SER A 280 13.79 -18.90 8.71
N LEU A 281 12.93 -19.32 9.65
CA LEU A 281 13.20 -20.44 10.58
C LEU A 281 13.42 -21.76 9.84
N ARG A 282 12.58 -22.07 8.86
CA ARG A 282 12.72 -23.28 8.04
C ARG A 282 14.03 -23.28 7.27
N LEU A 283 14.42 -22.15 6.68
CA LEU A 283 15.66 -22.03 5.93
C LEU A 283 16.87 -22.24 6.85
N ASP A 284 16.86 -21.65 8.04
CA ASP A 284 17.90 -21.86 9.06
C ASP A 284 18.03 -23.34 9.45
N LEU A 285 16.91 -24.02 9.71
CA LEU A 285 16.87 -25.45 9.99
C LEU A 285 17.41 -26.30 8.82
N LEU A 286 17.14 -25.89 7.57
CA LEU A 286 17.63 -26.58 6.38
C LEU A 286 19.14 -26.43 6.20
N ILE A 287 19.69 -25.24 6.50
CA ILE A 287 21.13 -25.00 6.49
C ILE A 287 21.80 -25.86 7.57
N GLY A 288 21.27 -25.86 8.80
CA GLY A 288 21.74 -26.67 9.91
C GLY A 288 21.31 -28.14 9.87
N LYS A 289 20.69 -28.61 8.77
CA LYS A 289 20.00 -29.91 8.72
C LYS A 289 20.89 -31.06 9.16
N ASN A 290 22.15 -31.08 8.75
CA ASN A 290 23.06 -32.18 9.07
C ASN A 290 23.47 -32.23 10.55
N GLU A 291 23.34 -31.12 11.27
CA GLU A 291 23.64 -31.02 12.71
C GLU A 291 22.43 -31.41 13.55
N VAL A 292 21.23 -31.06 13.09
CA VAL A 292 19.98 -31.31 13.83
C VAL A 292 19.29 -32.64 13.48
N LEU A 293 19.48 -33.15 12.27
CA LEU A 293 18.82 -34.38 11.80
C LEU A 293 19.63 -35.61 12.19
N VAL A 294 19.31 -36.18 13.35
CA VAL A 294 19.93 -37.42 13.82
C VAL A 294 19.26 -38.63 13.17
N LYS A 295 19.97 -39.30 12.27
CA LYS A 295 19.55 -40.61 11.72
C LYS A 295 20.04 -41.72 12.65
N LYS A 296 19.13 -42.43 13.32
CA LYS A 296 19.43 -43.67 14.05
C LYS A 296 18.90 -44.87 13.27
N GLN A 297 19.72 -45.91 13.10
CA GLN A 297 19.23 -47.18 12.57
C GLN A 297 18.44 -47.90 13.68
N GLY A 298 17.16 -48.18 13.39
CA GLY A 298 16.25 -49.10 14.07
C GLY A 298 16.38 -49.30 15.58
N PHE A 299 15.43 -48.76 16.34
CA PHE A 299 15.05 -49.34 17.65
C PHE A 299 14.19 -50.58 17.39
N TYR A 300 14.78 -51.65 16.86
CA TYR A 300 14.09 -52.94 16.81
C TYR A 300 14.21 -53.60 18.19
N ILE A 301 13.07 -53.81 18.84
CA ILE A 301 12.93 -54.64 20.04
C ILE A 301 12.79 -56.09 19.57
#